data_AF-A0A956APM0-F1
#
_entry.id   AF-A0A956APM0-F1
#
_cell.length_a   1.000
_cell.length_b   1.000
_cell.length_c   1.000
_cell.angle_alpha   90.00
_cell.angle_beta   90.00
_cell.angle_gamma   90.00
#
_symmetry.space_group_name_H-M   'P 1'
#
loop_
_entity.id
_entity.type
_entity.pdbx_description
1 polymer ?
#
loop_
_entity_poly.entity_id
_entity_poly.type
_entity_poly.pdbx_seq_one_letter_code
_entity_poly.pdbx_strand_id
1 'polypeptide(L)'
;MPGIDTTRTFVPLRIAILTVSDTRSLATDTSGGILEERAKAAGHHVVLRRVVPDLRDLVERQLLAWAEQGDIDVTLTTGGTGLTERDITPEAVHAVCDKLIPGFGEVFRAISLRSIGLSTLQSRATAGVCRGMPIFALPGSNGACRDAWDEVLVHQLDIRYRPCNIAEIAPRLLHDPSPRPESVTPEDVSGLRAKLLQALDARDPAALEDCLAAEGATVLAPGQPPLLTAADRAAWLTTLPGEPSVADGSAPSAEALVDVAFEPAQLAARDVALLRLGSGEELRMSGTLRRRAGRAVYELLHLAGR
;
A
#
# COMPACT_ATOMS: atom_id res chain seq x y z
N MET A 1 -7.30 -36.02 0.36
CA MET A 1 -5.90 -36.00 0.87
C MET A 1 -5.20 -34.77 0.31
N PRO A 2 -4.27 -34.16 1.05
CA PRO A 2 -3.46 -33.07 0.52
C PRO A 2 -2.57 -33.57 -0.63
N GLY A 3 -2.39 -32.75 -1.67
CA GLY A 3 -1.54 -33.11 -2.81
C GLY A 3 -1.98 -32.47 -4.14
N ILE A 4 -1.16 -32.68 -5.17
CA ILE A 4 -1.42 -32.20 -6.53
C ILE A 4 -2.47 -33.06 -7.21
N ASP A 5 -3.57 -32.44 -7.62
CA ASP A 5 -4.59 -33.05 -8.47
C ASP A 5 -4.17 -32.94 -9.94
N THR A 6 -3.61 -34.01 -10.47
CA THR A 6 -3.12 -34.09 -11.86
C THR A 6 -4.23 -34.03 -12.91
N THR A 7 -5.51 -34.07 -12.50
CA THR A 7 -6.64 -33.90 -13.42
C THR A 7 -6.93 -32.42 -13.74
N ARG A 8 -6.43 -31.49 -12.91
CA ARG A 8 -6.53 -30.04 -13.16
C ARG A 8 -5.35 -29.55 -13.98
N THR A 9 -5.60 -28.62 -14.89
CA THR A 9 -4.54 -27.93 -15.65
C THR A 9 -3.81 -26.94 -14.75
N PHE A 10 -2.48 -26.92 -14.86
CA PHE A 10 -1.66 -25.88 -14.22
C PHE A 10 -1.94 -24.51 -14.84
N VAL A 11 -1.96 -23.47 -14.02
CA VAL A 11 -2.11 -22.08 -14.47
C VAL A 11 -0.88 -21.30 -14.00
N PRO A 12 -0.02 -20.83 -14.94
CA PRO A 12 1.11 -19.97 -14.60
C PRO A 12 0.65 -18.70 -13.89
N LEU A 13 1.48 -18.23 -12.97
CA LEU A 13 1.28 -16.97 -12.24
C LEU A 13 2.38 -15.99 -12.64
N ARG A 14 2.07 -14.69 -12.61
CA ARG A 14 3.00 -13.59 -12.79
C ARG A 14 3.57 -13.20 -11.44
N ILE A 15 4.83 -13.54 -11.21
CA ILE A 15 5.53 -13.37 -9.94
C ILE A 15 6.49 -12.18 -10.04
N ALA A 16 6.42 -11.28 -9.08
CA ALA A 16 7.42 -10.24 -8.88
C ALA A 16 8.33 -10.59 -7.69
N ILE A 17 9.63 -10.33 -7.81
CA ILE A 17 10.63 -10.63 -6.76
C ILE A 17 11.32 -9.35 -6.32
N LEU A 18 11.18 -9.01 -5.04
CA LEU A 18 11.81 -7.86 -4.39
C LEU A 18 12.92 -8.32 -3.43
N THR A 19 14.16 -8.00 -3.76
CA THR A 19 15.28 -8.21 -2.84
C THR A 19 15.50 -6.96 -2.01
N VAL A 20 15.44 -7.08 -0.69
CA VAL A 20 15.67 -5.98 0.25
C VAL A 20 17.09 -6.10 0.80
N SER A 21 17.98 -5.22 0.36
CA SER A 21 19.39 -5.22 0.77
C SER A 21 20.08 -3.90 0.46
N ASP A 22 20.91 -3.44 1.41
CA ASP A 22 21.78 -2.26 1.23
C ASP A 22 23.02 -2.53 0.36
N THR A 23 23.39 -3.80 0.16
CA THR A 23 24.67 -4.17 -0.46
C THR A 23 24.53 -4.97 -1.74
N ARG A 24 23.36 -5.55 -2.00
CA ARG A 24 23.14 -6.35 -3.21
C ARG A 24 22.75 -5.47 -4.40
N SER A 25 23.06 -5.99 -5.56
CA SER A 25 22.59 -5.54 -6.86
C SER A 25 21.96 -6.74 -7.57
N LEU A 26 21.23 -6.53 -8.67
CA LEU A 26 20.67 -7.65 -9.45
C LEU A 26 21.72 -8.69 -9.86
N ALA A 27 22.96 -8.25 -10.11
CA ALA A 27 24.07 -9.14 -10.48
C ALA A 27 24.60 -9.99 -9.31
N THR A 28 24.39 -9.55 -8.06
CA THR A 28 24.91 -10.22 -6.85
C THR A 28 23.79 -10.82 -5.99
N ASP A 29 22.54 -10.62 -6.40
CA ASP A 29 21.34 -11.12 -5.74
C ASP A 29 21.11 -12.60 -6.00
N THR A 30 21.81 -13.44 -5.23
CA THR A 30 21.68 -14.90 -5.32
C THR A 30 20.35 -15.42 -4.77
N SER A 31 19.78 -14.80 -3.73
CA SER A 31 18.51 -15.21 -3.12
C SER A 31 17.33 -14.95 -4.07
N GLY A 32 17.25 -13.76 -4.66
CA GLY A 32 16.25 -13.46 -5.68
C GLY A 32 16.44 -14.30 -6.95
N GLY A 33 17.69 -14.62 -7.31
CA GLY A 33 17.98 -15.55 -8.41
C GLY A 33 17.47 -16.97 -8.16
N ILE A 34 17.61 -17.47 -6.92
CA ILE A 34 17.09 -18.77 -6.49
C ILE A 34 15.56 -18.83 -6.61
N LEU A 35 14.87 -17.77 -6.17
CA LEU A 35 13.41 -17.68 -6.27
C LEU A 35 12.98 -17.63 -7.73
N GLU A 36 13.70 -16.89 -8.58
CA GLU A 36 13.41 -16.80 -10.01
C GLU A 36 13.56 -18.15 -10.71
N GLU A 37 14.67 -18.84 -10.47
CA GLU A 37 14.95 -20.16 -11.05
C GLU A 37 13.84 -21.15 -10.70
N ARG A 38 13.47 -21.22 -9.42
CA ARG A 38 12.43 -22.13 -8.91
C ARG A 38 11.05 -21.82 -9.45
N ALA A 39 10.67 -20.54 -9.49
CA ALA A 39 9.41 -20.10 -10.06
C ALA A 39 9.28 -20.48 -11.53
N LYS A 40 10.33 -20.23 -12.32
CA LYS A 40 10.37 -20.60 -13.74
C LYS A 40 10.36 -22.11 -13.93
N ALA A 41 11.09 -22.86 -13.12
CA ALA A 41 11.12 -24.33 -13.17
C ALA A 41 9.76 -24.96 -12.87
N ALA A 42 8.97 -24.34 -11.99
CA ALA A 42 7.59 -24.75 -11.70
C ALA A 42 6.57 -24.34 -12.80
N GLY A 43 6.99 -23.55 -13.80
CA GLY A 43 6.16 -23.10 -14.91
C GLY A 43 5.52 -21.72 -14.73
N HIS A 44 5.85 -20.97 -13.68
CA HIS A 44 5.38 -19.60 -13.49
C HIS A 44 6.22 -18.59 -14.30
N HIS A 45 5.72 -17.36 -14.42
CA HIS A 45 6.40 -16.26 -15.09
C HIS A 45 6.94 -15.28 -14.05
N VAL A 46 8.26 -15.09 -14.01
CA VAL A 46 8.86 -14.01 -13.22
C VAL A 46 8.86 -12.77 -14.09
N VAL A 47 7.92 -11.87 -13.83
CA VAL A 47 7.66 -10.69 -14.67
C VAL A 47 8.51 -9.50 -14.28
N LEU A 48 8.88 -9.39 -13.00
CA LEU A 48 9.70 -8.30 -12.47
C LEU A 48 10.68 -8.80 -11.41
N ARG A 49 11.86 -8.19 -11.42
CA ARG A 49 12.84 -8.28 -10.34
C ARG A 49 13.34 -6.88 -9.99
N ARG A 50 13.48 -6.60 -8.70
CA ARG A 50 14.06 -5.35 -8.22
C ARG A 50 14.83 -5.58 -6.92
N VAL A 51 15.88 -4.78 -6.73
CA VAL A 51 16.59 -4.68 -5.45
C VAL A 51 16.35 -3.29 -4.88
N VAL A 52 15.98 -3.22 -3.61
CA VAL A 52 15.79 -1.96 -2.88
C VAL A 52 16.60 -1.98 -1.58
N PRO A 53 17.11 -0.82 -1.11
CA PRO A 53 17.71 -0.70 0.23
C PRO A 53 16.73 -1.09 1.34
N ASP A 54 17.26 -1.42 2.52
CA ASP A 54 16.48 -1.77 3.71
C ASP A 54 15.93 -0.50 4.38
N LEU A 55 15.03 0.16 3.65
CA LEU A 55 14.34 1.38 4.05
C LEU A 55 12.84 1.15 3.88
N ARG A 56 12.12 1.32 4.99
CA ARG A 56 10.70 0.99 5.09
C ARG A 56 9.85 1.64 4.01
N ASP A 57 10.05 2.94 3.77
CA ASP A 57 9.33 3.71 2.77
C ASP A 57 9.58 3.22 1.33
N LEU A 58 10.80 2.77 1.01
CA LEU A 58 11.12 2.19 -0.29
C LEU A 58 10.48 0.82 -0.49
N VAL A 59 10.48 -0.03 0.54
CA VAL A 59 9.83 -1.35 0.49
C VAL A 59 8.32 -1.17 0.34
N GLU A 60 7.69 -0.34 1.18
CA GLU A 60 6.24 -0.06 1.11
C GLU A 60 5.82 0.48 -0.26
N ARG A 61 6.48 1.54 -0.74
CA ARG A 61 6.21 2.12 -2.07
C ARG A 61 6.31 1.08 -3.17
N GLN A 62 7.30 0.20 -3.10
CA GLN A 62 7.49 -0.81 -4.13
C GLN A 62 6.39 -1.87 -4.14
N LEU A 63 6.00 -2.34 -2.95
CA LEU A 63 4.95 -3.34 -2.80
C LEU A 63 3.59 -2.79 -3.26
N LEU A 64 3.27 -1.55 -2.88
CA LEU A 64 2.05 -0.87 -3.31
C LEU A 64 2.00 -0.66 -4.82
N ALA A 65 3.09 -0.15 -5.41
CA ALA A 65 3.16 0.07 -6.86
C ALA A 65 2.95 -1.23 -7.65
N TRP A 66 3.46 -2.35 -7.16
CA TRP A 66 3.24 -3.67 -7.78
C TRP A 66 1.82 -4.18 -7.58
N ALA A 67 1.21 -3.96 -6.41
CA ALA A 67 -0.18 -4.32 -6.15
C ALA A 67 -1.16 -3.54 -7.06
N GLU A 68 -0.82 -2.30 -7.42
CA GLU A 68 -1.66 -1.41 -8.23
C GLU A 68 -1.61 -1.69 -9.74
N GLN A 69 -0.49 -2.19 -10.25
CA GLN A 69 -0.29 -2.39 -11.69
C GLN A 69 -1.28 -3.38 -12.32
N GLY A 70 -1.86 -4.29 -11.53
CA GLY A 70 -2.75 -5.34 -12.02
C GLY A 70 -2.04 -6.43 -12.83
N ASP A 71 -0.72 -6.30 -13.04
CA ASP A 71 0.09 -7.19 -13.87
C ASP A 71 0.90 -8.25 -13.11
N ILE A 72 0.70 -8.31 -11.80
CA ILE A 72 1.42 -9.20 -10.89
C ILE A 72 0.37 -9.96 -10.07
N ASP A 73 0.50 -11.28 -10.07
CA ASP A 73 -0.42 -12.15 -9.33
C ASP A 73 0.09 -12.41 -7.91
N VAL A 74 1.41 -12.44 -7.70
CA VAL A 74 2.06 -12.67 -6.39
C VAL A 74 3.39 -11.92 -6.30
N THR A 75 3.68 -11.34 -5.13
CA THR A 75 5.01 -10.79 -4.83
C THR A 75 5.75 -11.64 -3.79
N LEU A 76 7.02 -11.92 -4.06
CA LEU A 76 7.95 -12.53 -3.11
C LEU A 76 9.01 -11.51 -2.73
N THR A 77 9.27 -11.33 -1.44
CA THR A 77 10.41 -10.54 -0.97
C THR A 77 11.46 -11.42 -0.31
N THR A 78 12.73 -11.01 -0.37
CA THR A 78 13.82 -11.67 0.35
C THR A 78 14.76 -10.63 0.97
N GLY A 79 15.03 -10.77 2.27
CA GLY A 79 15.87 -9.85 3.03
C GLY A 79 15.09 -8.98 4.03
N GLY A 80 15.81 -8.29 4.92
CA GLY A 80 15.24 -7.35 5.91
C GLY A 80 14.28 -7.95 6.94
N THR A 81 14.32 -9.26 7.20
CA THR A 81 13.45 -9.94 8.19
C THR A 81 14.18 -10.38 9.47
N GLY A 82 15.40 -9.93 9.70
CA GLY A 82 16.17 -10.20 10.91
C GLY A 82 15.66 -9.45 12.14
N LEU A 83 16.50 -9.35 13.18
CA LEU A 83 16.18 -8.72 14.47
C LEU A 83 16.88 -7.38 14.68
N THR A 84 17.66 -6.90 13.70
CA THR A 84 18.39 -5.64 13.83
C THR A 84 17.48 -4.46 13.50
N GLU A 85 17.90 -3.25 13.89
CA GLU A 85 17.17 -2.01 13.58
C GLU A 85 16.97 -1.77 12.07
N ARG A 86 17.86 -2.33 11.25
CA ARG A 86 17.77 -2.22 9.79
C ARG A 86 16.70 -3.13 9.21
N ASP A 87 16.42 -4.27 9.85
CA ASP A 87 15.49 -5.28 9.32
C ASP A 87 14.04 -4.80 9.45
N ILE A 88 13.47 -4.21 8.38
CA ILE A 88 12.15 -3.57 8.40
C ILE A 88 11.09 -4.22 7.51
N THR A 89 11.43 -5.31 6.82
CA THR A 89 10.56 -5.89 5.79
C THR A 89 9.22 -6.40 6.36
N PRO A 90 9.17 -7.06 7.54
CA PRO A 90 7.89 -7.43 8.16
C PRO A 90 7.01 -6.23 8.48
N GLU A 91 7.59 -5.15 9.01
CA GLU A 91 6.88 -3.90 9.31
C GLU A 91 6.31 -3.26 8.04
N ALA A 92 7.09 -3.23 6.95
CA ALA A 92 6.64 -2.72 5.66
C ALA A 92 5.50 -3.58 5.08
N VAL A 93 5.60 -4.91 5.15
CA VAL A 93 4.54 -5.81 4.69
C VAL A 93 3.26 -5.65 5.51
N HIS A 94 3.38 -5.52 6.83
CA HIS A 94 2.22 -5.31 7.71
C HIS A 94 1.53 -3.98 7.45
N ALA A 95 2.28 -2.94 7.07
CA ALA A 95 1.72 -1.63 6.77
C ALA A 95 0.88 -1.60 5.50
N VAL A 96 1.25 -2.38 4.48
CA VAL A 96 0.58 -2.35 3.16
C VAL A 96 -0.48 -3.43 2.97
N CYS A 97 -0.50 -4.48 3.81
CA CYS A 97 -1.44 -5.58 3.65
C CYS A 97 -2.78 -5.31 4.35
N ASP A 98 -3.88 -5.52 3.62
CA ASP A 98 -5.25 -5.45 4.15
C ASP A 98 -5.55 -6.63 5.08
N LYS A 99 -4.91 -7.78 4.82
CA LYS A 99 -5.11 -9.02 5.59
C LYS A 99 -3.80 -9.78 5.70
N LEU A 100 -3.41 -10.12 6.93
CA LEU A 100 -2.23 -10.95 7.17
C LEU A 100 -2.55 -12.44 6.99
N ILE A 101 -1.54 -13.21 6.60
CA ILE A 101 -1.56 -14.68 6.49
C ILE A 101 -0.61 -15.23 7.57
N PRO A 102 -0.98 -15.18 8.86
CA PRO A 102 -0.08 -15.55 9.96
C PRO A 102 0.43 -16.99 9.85
N GLY A 103 -0.41 -17.88 9.33
CA GLY A 103 -0.07 -19.29 9.10
C GLY A 103 1.17 -19.50 8.22
N PHE A 104 1.51 -18.56 7.32
CA PHE A 104 2.74 -18.67 6.53
C PHE A 104 3.98 -18.62 7.42
N GLY A 105 4.08 -17.63 8.31
CA GLY A 105 5.23 -17.48 9.20
C GLY A 105 5.34 -18.64 10.19
N GLU A 106 4.21 -19.14 10.68
CA GLU A 106 4.14 -20.31 11.58
C GLU A 106 4.66 -21.58 10.89
N VAL A 107 4.14 -21.89 9.70
CA VAL A 107 4.55 -23.06 8.91
C VAL A 107 6.02 -22.95 8.50
N PHE A 108 6.46 -21.78 8.03
CA PHE A 108 7.84 -21.53 7.67
C PHE A 108 8.80 -21.77 8.84
N ARG A 109 8.46 -21.27 10.05
CA ARG A 109 9.29 -21.51 11.24
C ARG A 109 9.24 -22.97 11.69
N ALA A 110 8.13 -23.68 11.51
CA ALA A 110 8.06 -25.12 11.80
C ALA A 110 8.94 -25.95 10.85
N ILE A 111 9.01 -25.56 9.56
CA ILE A 111 9.93 -26.15 8.57
C ILE A 111 11.38 -25.81 8.94
N SER A 112 11.65 -24.52 9.17
CA SER A 112 12.98 -24.02 9.53
C SER A 112 13.50 -24.63 10.82
N LEU A 113 12.65 -24.93 11.81
CA LEU A 113 13.06 -25.63 13.02
C LEU A 113 13.66 -27.01 12.72
N ARG A 114 13.15 -27.72 11.72
CA ARG A 114 13.70 -29.02 11.28
C ARG A 114 15.00 -28.86 10.50
N SER A 115 15.12 -27.77 9.73
CA SER A 115 16.26 -27.48 8.85
C SER A 115 17.46 -26.89 9.62
N ILE A 116 17.22 -25.85 10.43
CA ILE A 116 18.25 -25.03 11.09
C ILE A 116 18.09 -24.92 12.61
N GLY A 117 17.15 -25.66 13.22
CA GLY A 117 16.95 -25.66 14.67
C GLY A 117 16.50 -24.31 15.21
N LEU A 118 16.97 -23.96 16.42
CA LEU A 118 16.56 -22.75 17.15
C LEU A 118 16.97 -21.45 16.46
N SER A 119 17.88 -21.49 15.46
CA SER A 119 18.21 -20.33 14.63
C SER A 119 16.99 -19.76 13.90
N THR A 120 15.92 -20.56 13.72
CA THR A 120 14.64 -20.07 13.19
C THR A 120 14.03 -18.90 13.97
N LEU A 121 14.39 -18.73 15.26
CA LEU A 121 13.92 -17.61 16.09
C LEU A 121 14.41 -16.25 15.59
N GLN A 122 15.49 -16.20 14.81
CA GLN A 122 16.07 -14.97 14.27
C GLN A 122 15.43 -14.51 12.95
N SER A 123 14.43 -15.24 12.44
CA SER A 123 13.74 -14.91 11.18
C SER A 123 12.27 -14.58 11.41
N ARG A 124 11.88 -13.38 10.97
CA ARG A 124 10.51 -12.84 11.08
C ARG A 124 9.73 -12.97 9.77
N ALA A 125 9.85 -14.11 9.09
CA ALA A 125 9.10 -14.39 7.86
C ALA A 125 7.59 -14.18 8.07
N THR A 126 6.95 -13.48 7.14
CA THR A 126 5.54 -13.09 7.24
C THR A 126 4.91 -13.01 5.85
N ALA A 127 3.58 -12.98 5.80
CA ALA A 127 2.85 -12.85 4.54
C ALA A 127 1.52 -12.14 4.76
N GLY A 128 0.97 -11.59 3.69
CA GLY A 128 -0.31 -10.89 3.69
C GLY A 128 -0.87 -10.75 2.28
N VAL A 129 -2.01 -10.09 2.19
CA VAL A 129 -2.67 -9.73 0.95
C VAL A 129 -2.77 -8.21 0.91
N CYS A 130 -2.21 -7.60 -0.13
CA CYS A 130 -2.25 -6.17 -0.40
C CYS A 130 -3.04 -5.96 -1.69
N ARG A 131 -4.20 -5.31 -1.62
CA ARG A 131 -5.08 -5.01 -2.77
C ARG A 131 -5.43 -6.24 -3.60
N GLY A 132 -5.61 -7.38 -2.92
CA GLY A 132 -5.87 -8.66 -3.56
C GLY A 132 -4.65 -9.42 -4.06
N MET A 133 -3.45 -8.82 -4.04
CA MET A 133 -2.19 -9.49 -4.38
C MET A 133 -1.54 -10.09 -3.13
N PRO A 134 -1.29 -11.40 -3.08
CA PRO A 134 -0.50 -12.03 -2.02
C PRO A 134 0.96 -11.56 -2.02
N ILE A 135 1.49 -11.28 -0.84
CA ILE A 135 2.89 -10.92 -0.59
C ILE A 135 3.47 -11.91 0.42
N PHE A 136 4.65 -12.47 0.12
CA PHE A 136 5.40 -13.33 1.03
C PHE A 136 6.78 -12.73 1.30
N ALA A 137 7.05 -12.37 2.56
CA ALA A 137 8.35 -11.88 2.99
C ALA A 137 9.20 -13.01 3.58
N LEU A 138 10.31 -13.28 2.87
CA LEU A 138 11.23 -14.36 3.17
C LEU A 138 12.54 -13.82 3.76
N PRO A 139 13.25 -14.61 4.58
CA PRO A 139 14.59 -14.25 4.99
C PRO A 139 15.57 -14.13 3.82
N GLY A 140 16.63 -13.33 4.01
CA GLY A 140 17.63 -13.03 2.98
C GLY A 140 18.58 -14.18 2.64
N SER A 141 18.54 -15.30 3.39
CA SER A 141 19.46 -16.41 3.16
C SER A 141 18.99 -17.31 2.02
N ASN A 142 19.95 -17.83 1.24
CA ASN A 142 19.67 -18.77 0.15
C ASN A 142 18.90 -19.98 0.66
N GLY A 143 19.30 -20.56 1.80
CA GLY A 143 18.61 -21.71 2.41
C GLY A 143 17.14 -21.42 2.72
N ALA A 144 16.85 -20.26 3.35
CA ALA A 144 15.48 -19.88 3.66
C ALA A 144 14.60 -19.69 2.42
N CYS A 145 15.16 -19.14 1.33
CA CYS A 145 14.43 -19.01 0.07
C CYS A 145 14.11 -20.38 -0.57
N ARG A 146 15.03 -21.34 -0.45
CA ARG A 146 14.79 -22.72 -0.90
C ARG A 146 13.70 -23.38 -0.06
N ASP A 147 13.84 -23.35 1.26
CA ASP A 147 12.88 -23.96 2.19
C ASP A 147 11.49 -23.36 2.02
N ALA A 148 11.38 -22.02 1.91
CA ALA A 148 10.09 -21.37 1.68
C ALA A 148 9.44 -21.79 0.35
N TRP A 149 10.23 -21.86 -0.72
CA TRP A 149 9.70 -22.27 -2.01
C TRP A 149 9.33 -23.74 -2.05
N ASP A 150 10.30 -24.61 -1.77
CA ASP A 150 10.24 -26.05 -2.00
C ASP A 150 9.22 -26.72 -1.07
N GLU A 151 9.00 -26.18 0.13
CA GLU A 151 8.10 -26.79 1.14
C GLU A 151 6.72 -26.10 1.23
N VAL A 152 6.58 -24.86 0.73
CA VAL A 152 5.34 -24.07 0.88
C VAL A 152 4.86 -23.48 -0.44
N LEU A 153 5.65 -22.59 -1.06
CA LEU A 153 5.15 -21.78 -2.16
C LEU A 153 4.90 -22.61 -3.43
N VAL A 154 5.73 -23.61 -3.73
CA VAL A 154 5.52 -24.50 -4.88
C VAL A 154 4.17 -25.22 -4.83
N HIS A 155 3.64 -25.45 -3.63
CA HIS A 155 2.34 -26.06 -3.41
C HIS A 155 1.21 -25.02 -3.39
N GLN A 156 1.37 -23.93 -2.64
CA GLN A 156 0.32 -22.92 -2.49
C GLN A 156 0.12 -22.07 -3.75
N LEU A 157 1.13 -21.95 -4.60
CA LEU A 157 1.06 -21.26 -5.89
C LEU A 157 0.66 -22.17 -7.05
N ASP A 158 0.43 -23.46 -6.80
CA ASP A 158 -0.11 -24.39 -7.79
C ASP A 158 -1.62 -24.58 -7.60
N ILE A 159 -2.42 -24.15 -8.58
CA ILE A 159 -3.89 -24.25 -8.57
C ILE A 159 -4.40 -25.69 -8.43
N ARG A 160 -3.55 -26.68 -8.71
CA ARG A 160 -3.87 -28.11 -8.62
C ARG A 160 -3.76 -28.64 -7.19
N TYR A 161 -3.13 -27.91 -6.26
CA TYR A 161 -2.96 -28.39 -4.89
C TYR A 161 -4.29 -28.37 -4.12
N ARG A 162 -4.62 -29.51 -3.51
CA ARG A 162 -5.84 -29.72 -2.71
C ARG A 162 -5.52 -29.86 -1.21
N PRO A 163 -6.48 -29.60 -0.29
CA PRO A 163 -7.88 -29.23 -0.54
C PRO A 163 -8.08 -27.77 -0.97
N CYS A 164 -7.11 -26.90 -0.70
CA CYS A 164 -7.13 -25.50 -1.09
C CYS A 164 -5.70 -24.99 -1.32
N ASN A 165 -5.58 -23.92 -2.11
CA ASN A 165 -4.31 -23.26 -2.43
C ASN A 165 -4.54 -21.76 -2.66
N ILE A 166 -3.46 -20.99 -2.66
CA ILE A 166 -3.48 -19.53 -2.82
C ILE A 166 -3.73 -19.15 -4.28
N ALA A 167 -3.20 -19.91 -5.25
CA ALA A 167 -3.41 -19.65 -6.68
C ALA A 167 -4.89 -19.67 -7.10
N GLU A 168 -5.71 -20.51 -6.46
CA GLU A 168 -7.15 -20.63 -6.72
C GLU A 168 -7.96 -19.48 -6.14
N ILE A 169 -7.54 -18.93 -4.99
CA ILE A 169 -8.22 -17.81 -4.34
C ILE A 169 -7.69 -16.46 -4.83
N ALA A 170 -6.44 -16.34 -5.30
CA ALA A 170 -5.83 -15.07 -5.70
C ALA A 170 -6.68 -14.24 -6.70
N PRO A 171 -7.29 -14.83 -7.75
CA PRO A 171 -8.21 -14.08 -8.63
C PRO A 171 -9.47 -13.56 -7.91
N ARG A 172 -9.93 -14.26 -6.87
CA ARG A 172 -11.06 -13.85 -6.03
C ARG A 172 -10.66 -12.80 -5.01
N LEU A 173 -9.40 -12.76 -4.57
CA LEU A 173 -8.89 -11.67 -3.74
C LEU A 173 -8.88 -10.33 -4.51
N LEU A 174 -8.64 -10.38 -5.83
CA LEU A 174 -8.81 -9.24 -6.74
C LEU A 174 -10.29 -8.87 -6.96
N HIS A 175 -11.24 -9.73 -6.61
CA HIS A 175 -12.70 -9.59 -6.86
C HIS A 175 -13.54 -9.64 -5.57
N ASP A 176 -12.95 -9.45 -4.39
CA ASP A 176 -13.72 -9.37 -3.14
C ASP A 176 -14.74 -8.21 -3.26
N PRO A 177 -16.06 -8.51 -3.14
CA PRO A 177 -17.14 -7.52 -3.18
C PRO A 177 -17.31 -6.78 -1.84
N SER A 178 -16.44 -7.03 -0.85
CA SER A 178 -16.28 -6.10 0.26
C SER A 178 -16.09 -4.68 -0.33
N PRO A 179 -16.80 -3.66 0.17
CA PRO A 179 -16.78 -2.33 -0.42
C PRO A 179 -15.34 -1.82 -0.37
N ARG A 180 -14.65 -1.98 -1.49
CA ARG A 180 -13.41 -1.28 -1.77
C ARG A 180 -13.85 0.18 -1.84
N PRO A 181 -13.32 1.07 -0.97
CA PRO A 181 -13.46 2.48 -1.26
C PRO A 181 -12.91 2.66 -2.66
N GLU A 182 -13.77 3.08 -3.58
CA GLU A 182 -13.37 3.43 -4.93
C GLU A 182 -12.10 4.32 -4.79
N SER A 183 -11.00 3.95 -5.44
CA SER A 183 -9.74 4.66 -5.26
C SER A 183 -9.89 6.11 -5.74
N VAL A 184 -9.37 7.05 -4.97
CA VAL A 184 -9.29 8.46 -5.37
C VAL A 184 -8.17 8.59 -6.39
N THR A 185 -8.50 9.01 -7.62
CA THR A 185 -7.54 9.17 -8.73
C THR A 185 -6.83 10.53 -8.71
N PRO A 186 -5.68 10.71 -9.38
CA PRO A 186 -5.06 12.03 -9.56
C PRO A 186 -6.01 13.08 -10.18
N GLU A 187 -6.88 12.65 -11.10
CA GLU A 187 -7.92 13.47 -11.70
C GLU A 187 -8.98 13.89 -10.66
N ASP A 188 -9.38 12.96 -9.77
CA ASP A 188 -10.27 13.26 -8.65
C ASP A 188 -9.66 14.29 -7.70
N VAL A 189 -8.36 14.16 -7.37
CA VAL A 189 -7.65 15.14 -6.52
C VAL A 189 -7.61 16.51 -7.19
N SER A 190 -7.23 16.54 -8.48
CA SER A 190 -7.15 17.79 -9.24
C SER A 190 -8.50 18.49 -9.31
N GLY A 191 -9.57 17.73 -9.60
CA GLY A 191 -10.92 18.24 -9.67
C GLY A 191 -11.46 18.70 -8.32
N LEU A 192 -11.24 17.93 -7.26
CA LEU A 192 -11.69 18.28 -5.91
C LEU A 192 -10.93 19.49 -5.37
N ARG A 193 -9.62 19.59 -5.60
CA ARG A 193 -8.81 20.75 -5.22
C ARG A 193 -9.27 22.02 -5.94
N ALA A 194 -9.55 21.93 -7.25
CA ALA A 194 -10.09 23.06 -8.01
C ALA A 194 -11.43 23.55 -7.42
N LYS A 195 -12.33 22.63 -7.06
CA LYS A 195 -13.60 22.97 -6.39
C LYS A 195 -13.39 23.59 -5.02
N LEU A 196 -12.46 23.06 -4.22
CA LEU A 196 -12.13 23.61 -2.91
C LEU A 196 -11.64 25.06 -3.04
N LEU A 197 -10.71 25.33 -3.96
CA LEU A 197 -10.20 26.68 -4.20
C LEU A 197 -11.32 27.64 -4.60
N GLN A 198 -12.20 27.21 -5.51
CA GLN A 198 -13.36 28.00 -5.91
C GLN A 198 -14.31 28.27 -4.74
N ALA A 199 -14.53 27.30 -3.86
CA ALA A 199 -15.37 27.47 -2.67
C ALA A 199 -14.76 28.44 -1.65
N LEU A 200 -13.44 28.36 -1.43
CA LEU A 200 -12.72 29.28 -0.55
C LEU A 200 -12.71 30.71 -1.11
N ASP A 201 -12.50 30.85 -2.42
CA ASP A 201 -12.50 32.14 -3.14
C ASP A 201 -13.87 32.82 -3.10
N ALA A 202 -14.93 32.09 -3.48
CA ALA A 202 -16.30 32.58 -3.44
C ALA A 202 -16.86 32.73 -2.01
N ARG A 203 -16.13 32.24 -1.00
CA ARG A 203 -16.58 32.12 0.41
C ARG A 203 -17.95 31.45 0.51
N ASP A 204 -18.18 30.44 -0.32
CA ASP A 204 -19.45 29.73 -0.43
C ASP A 204 -19.47 28.56 0.55
N PRO A 205 -20.28 28.64 1.63
CA PRO A 205 -20.36 27.55 2.60
C PRO A 205 -20.92 26.26 2.00
N ALA A 206 -21.88 26.36 1.07
CA ALA A 206 -22.48 25.19 0.46
C ALA A 206 -21.49 24.46 -0.46
N ALA A 207 -20.70 25.22 -1.23
CA ALA A 207 -19.64 24.64 -2.06
C ALA A 207 -18.50 24.04 -1.22
N LEU A 208 -18.17 24.65 -0.08
CA LEU A 208 -17.19 24.07 0.85
C LEU A 208 -17.71 22.74 1.41
N GLU A 209 -18.96 22.69 1.88
CA GLU A 209 -19.57 21.45 2.36
C GLU A 209 -19.65 20.38 1.26
N ASP A 210 -19.84 20.77 -0.01
CA ASP A 210 -19.82 19.83 -1.13
C ASP A 210 -18.43 19.19 -1.32
N CYS A 211 -17.35 19.92 -1.02
CA CYS A 211 -15.98 19.40 -1.06
C CYS A 211 -15.67 18.48 0.14
N LEU A 212 -16.42 18.63 1.24
CA LEU A 212 -16.22 17.91 2.48
C LEU A 212 -17.15 16.69 2.56
N ALA A 213 -16.85 15.79 3.49
CA ALA A 213 -17.68 14.63 3.76
C ALA A 213 -19.02 14.93 4.47
N ALA A 214 -19.53 16.19 4.39
CA ALA A 214 -20.68 16.78 5.08
C ALA A 214 -20.72 16.52 6.60
N GLU A 215 -21.03 15.29 7.01
CA GLU A 215 -21.00 14.83 8.39
C GLU A 215 -19.70 14.06 8.70
N GLY A 216 -18.97 14.53 9.71
CA GLY A 216 -17.72 13.93 10.20
C GLY A 216 -16.44 14.52 9.62
N ALA A 217 -16.53 15.49 8.70
CA ALA A 217 -15.35 16.19 8.20
C ALA A 217 -14.77 17.13 9.28
N THR A 218 -13.45 17.13 9.44
CA THR A 218 -12.73 18.04 10.34
C THR A 218 -11.89 19.01 9.52
N VAL A 219 -12.03 20.31 9.79
CA VAL A 219 -11.14 21.33 9.24
C VAL A 219 -10.28 21.90 10.37
N LEU A 220 -8.96 21.84 10.21
CA LEU A 220 -7.99 22.46 11.10
C LEU A 220 -7.46 23.71 10.40
N ALA A 221 -7.87 24.88 10.90
CA ALA A 221 -7.46 26.17 10.37
C ALA A 221 -6.50 26.90 11.33
N PRO A 222 -5.60 27.75 10.82
CA PRO A 222 -4.64 28.47 11.66
C PRO A 222 -5.36 29.33 12.71
N GLY A 223 -4.97 29.18 13.98
CA GLY A 223 -5.49 29.99 15.08
C GLY A 223 -6.95 29.72 15.46
N GLN A 224 -7.58 28.67 14.93
CA GLN A 224 -8.95 28.27 15.27
C GLN A 224 -8.97 26.92 16.01
N PRO A 225 -9.96 26.67 16.89
CA PRO A 225 -10.25 25.31 17.31
C PRO A 225 -10.67 24.45 16.10
N PRO A 226 -10.64 23.10 16.21
CA PRO A 226 -11.13 22.23 15.15
C PRO A 226 -12.56 22.59 14.73
N LEU A 227 -12.76 22.85 13.44
CA LEU A 227 -14.05 23.24 12.88
C LEU A 227 -14.82 21.97 12.50
N LEU A 228 -15.69 21.53 13.41
CA LEU A 228 -16.39 20.24 13.32
C LEU A 228 -17.77 20.39 12.66
N THR A 229 -18.40 21.56 12.78
CA THR A 229 -19.74 21.80 12.22
C THR A 229 -19.71 22.68 10.97
N ALA A 230 -20.73 22.56 10.13
CA ALA A 230 -20.89 23.43 8.97
C ALA A 230 -21.00 24.92 9.36
N ALA A 231 -21.57 25.22 10.53
CA ALA A 231 -21.65 26.58 11.05
C ALA A 231 -20.26 27.15 11.40
N ASP A 232 -19.40 26.36 12.04
CA ASP A 232 -18.03 26.77 12.39
C ASP A 232 -17.21 27.03 11.12
N ARG A 233 -17.36 26.16 10.11
CA ARG A 233 -16.68 26.30 8.82
C ARG A 233 -17.17 27.50 8.02
N ALA A 234 -18.49 27.75 8.01
CA ALA A 234 -19.08 28.94 7.39
C ALA A 234 -18.58 30.22 8.06
N ALA A 235 -18.51 30.25 9.40
CA ALA A 235 -17.97 31.40 10.12
C ALA A 235 -16.50 31.65 9.78
N TRP A 236 -15.69 30.59 9.74
CA TRP A 236 -14.28 30.67 9.37
C TRP A 236 -14.05 31.15 7.93
N LEU A 237 -14.86 30.71 6.95
CA LEU A 237 -14.76 31.18 5.56
C LEU A 237 -14.79 32.71 5.44
N THR A 238 -15.57 33.38 6.28
CA THR A 238 -15.67 34.84 6.28
C THR A 238 -14.40 35.54 6.75
N THR A 239 -13.51 34.81 7.44
CA THR A 239 -12.26 35.32 8.00
C THR A 239 -11.06 35.18 7.05
N LEU A 240 -11.22 34.50 5.91
CA LEU A 240 -10.12 34.22 4.99
C LEU A 240 -9.60 35.50 4.30
N PRO A 241 -8.29 35.77 4.38
CA PRO A 241 -7.70 36.97 3.79
C PRO A 241 -7.38 36.75 2.30
N GLY A 242 -8.06 37.50 1.43
CA GLY A 242 -7.79 37.52 -0.02
C GLY A 242 -8.11 36.22 -0.76
N GLU A 243 -7.87 36.23 -2.07
CA GLU A 243 -8.19 35.10 -2.97
C GLU A 243 -7.12 34.00 -2.86
N PRO A 244 -7.50 32.73 -2.58
CA PRO A 244 -6.55 31.62 -2.49
C PRO A 244 -6.18 31.07 -3.87
N SER A 245 -4.89 30.81 -4.08
CA SER A 245 -4.36 30.19 -5.30
C SER A 245 -3.32 29.12 -4.97
N VAL A 246 -3.03 28.24 -5.93
CA VAL A 246 -1.97 27.23 -5.77
C VAL A 246 -0.65 27.83 -6.22
N ALA A 247 0.42 27.66 -5.43
CA ALA A 247 1.75 28.09 -5.84
C ALA A 247 2.27 27.27 -7.05
N ASP A 248 2.93 27.93 -8.00
CA ASP A 248 3.50 27.29 -9.19
C ASP A 248 4.35 26.05 -8.84
N GLY A 249 4.11 24.94 -9.56
CA GLY A 249 4.81 23.67 -9.36
C GLY A 249 4.16 22.68 -8.38
N SER A 250 3.02 23.03 -7.76
CA SER A 250 2.33 22.19 -6.78
C SER A 250 1.30 21.20 -7.38
N ALA A 251 1.50 20.74 -8.62
CA ALA A 251 0.59 19.76 -9.24
C ALA A 251 0.55 18.46 -8.41
N PRO A 252 -0.62 17.81 -8.25
CA PRO A 252 -0.68 16.52 -7.56
C PRO A 252 0.20 15.51 -8.29
N SER A 253 1.23 15.00 -7.62
CA SER A 253 2.07 13.91 -8.12
C SER A 253 1.56 12.57 -7.57
N ALA A 254 1.88 11.47 -8.25
CA ALA A 254 1.58 10.12 -7.76
C ALA A 254 2.16 9.85 -6.35
N GLU A 255 3.22 10.58 -5.97
CA GLU A 255 3.84 10.50 -4.64
C GLU A 255 3.03 11.22 -3.54
N ALA A 256 2.13 12.14 -3.89
CA ALA A 256 1.24 12.81 -2.93
C ALA A 256 0.07 11.92 -2.48
N LEU A 257 -0.33 10.97 -3.34
CA LEU A 257 -1.32 9.94 -3.08
C LEU A 257 -0.69 8.81 -2.23
N VAL A 258 -0.45 9.09 -0.95
CA VAL A 258 -0.04 8.04 -0.01
C VAL A 258 -1.28 7.51 0.69
N ASP A 259 -1.62 6.24 0.43
CA ASP A 259 -2.67 5.53 1.15
C ASP A 259 -2.20 5.25 2.58
N VAL A 260 -2.67 6.05 3.54
CA VAL A 260 -2.35 5.85 4.96
C VAL A 260 -3.47 5.01 5.58
N ALA A 261 -3.19 3.73 5.85
CA ALA A 261 -4.17 2.82 6.44
C ALA A 261 -4.14 2.84 7.97
N PHE A 262 -5.33 2.95 8.58
CA PHE A 262 -5.68 2.40 9.88
C PHE A 262 -7.07 1.74 9.69
N GLU A 263 -7.16 0.42 9.58
CA GLU A 263 -8.41 -0.34 9.32
C GLU A 263 -8.96 -0.36 7.86
N PRO A 264 -9.57 -1.51 7.43
CA PRO A 264 -10.07 -1.72 6.06
C PRO A 264 -11.16 -0.74 5.58
N ALA A 265 -11.82 -0.05 6.51
CA ALA A 265 -12.80 0.99 6.20
C ALA A 265 -12.17 2.38 5.97
N GLN A 266 -10.83 2.52 6.02
CA GLN A 266 -10.14 3.81 6.09
C GLN A 266 -9.04 4.05 5.03
N LEU A 267 -9.05 3.36 3.89
CA LEU A 267 -8.19 3.77 2.77
C LEU A 267 -8.48 5.24 2.44
N ALA A 268 -7.47 6.07 2.59
CA ALA A 268 -7.57 7.50 2.37
C ALA A 268 -6.35 7.98 1.58
N ALA A 269 -6.63 8.59 0.43
CA ALA A 269 -5.62 9.28 -0.35
C ALA A 269 -5.22 10.58 0.36
N ARG A 270 -4.03 11.09 0.06
CA ARG A 270 -3.57 12.39 0.55
C ARG A 270 -3.43 13.40 -0.57
N ASP A 271 -3.77 14.64 -0.25
CA ASP A 271 -3.54 15.80 -1.09
C ASP A 271 -2.69 16.79 -0.31
N VAL A 272 -1.54 17.18 -0.85
CA VAL A 272 -0.66 18.16 -0.25
C VAL A 272 -0.40 19.26 -1.27
N ALA A 273 -0.63 20.51 -0.87
CA ALA A 273 -0.40 21.67 -1.72
C ALA A 273 0.13 22.84 -0.89
N LEU A 274 0.83 23.76 -1.56
CA LEU A 274 1.09 25.09 -1.04
C LEU A 274 0.05 26.04 -1.62
N LEU A 275 -0.73 26.64 -0.74
CA LEU A 275 -1.71 27.67 -1.06
C LEU A 275 -1.11 29.04 -0.80
N ARG A 276 -1.35 29.99 -1.70
CA ARG A 276 -1.01 31.40 -1.53
C ARG A 276 -2.28 32.19 -1.38
N LEU A 277 -2.39 32.93 -0.29
CA LEU A 277 -3.49 33.85 -0.04
C LEU A 277 -3.22 35.19 -0.74
N GLY A 278 -4.28 35.93 -1.06
CA GLY A 278 -4.17 37.26 -1.67
C GLY A 278 -3.40 38.28 -0.80
N SER A 279 -3.22 38.01 0.50
CA SER A 279 -2.35 38.77 1.41
C SER A 279 -0.85 38.55 1.20
N GLY A 280 -0.46 37.57 0.38
CA GLY A 280 0.93 37.12 0.18
C GLY A 280 1.40 36.04 1.16
N GLU A 281 0.55 35.63 2.11
CA GLU A 281 0.82 34.54 3.04
C GLU A 281 0.77 33.17 2.32
N GLU A 282 1.67 32.26 2.71
CA GLU A 282 1.68 30.88 2.21
C GLU A 282 1.17 29.92 3.28
N LEU A 283 0.14 29.15 2.95
CA LEU A 283 -0.39 28.08 3.78
C LEU A 283 0.00 26.72 3.20
N ARG A 284 0.45 25.80 4.05
CA ARG A 284 0.56 24.39 3.70
C ARG A 284 -0.79 23.72 3.90
N MET A 285 -1.34 23.16 2.84
CA MET A 285 -2.54 22.33 2.85
C MET A 285 -2.16 20.85 2.91
N SER A 286 -2.81 20.09 3.79
CA SER A 286 -2.82 18.63 3.80
C SER A 286 -4.25 18.14 3.96
N GLY A 287 -4.78 17.46 2.94
CA GLY A 287 -6.10 16.86 2.91
C GLY A 287 -6.02 15.33 2.96
N THR A 288 -6.89 14.71 3.76
CA THR A 288 -7.19 13.27 3.72
C THR A 288 -8.46 13.08 2.91
N LEU A 289 -8.40 12.34 1.82
CA LEU A 289 -9.45 12.19 0.82
C LEU A 289 -10.07 10.81 0.87
N ARG A 290 -11.36 10.76 0.60
CA ARG A 290 -12.11 9.51 0.45
C ARG A 290 -13.11 9.60 -0.67
N ARG A 291 -13.55 8.45 -1.16
CA ARG A 291 -14.74 8.37 -2.00
C ARG A 291 -15.97 8.06 -1.16
N ARG A 292 -16.99 8.92 -1.24
CA ARG A 292 -18.32 8.71 -0.64
C ARG A 292 -19.37 8.86 -1.73
N ALA A 293 -20.26 7.88 -1.86
CA ALA A 293 -21.35 7.90 -2.84
C ALA A 293 -20.90 8.25 -4.28
N GLY A 294 -19.79 7.67 -4.76
CA GLY A 294 -19.30 7.87 -6.13
C GLY A 294 -18.51 9.16 -6.39
N ARG A 295 -18.19 9.95 -5.35
CA ARG A 295 -17.43 11.21 -5.46
C ARG A 295 -16.29 11.30 -4.45
N ALA A 296 -15.19 11.93 -4.83
CA ALA A 296 -14.09 12.25 -3.92
C ALA A 296 -14.47 13.44 -3.02
N VAL A 297 -14.13 13.36 -1.74
CA VAL A 297 -14.35 14.39 -0.71
C VAL A 297 -13.19 14.43 0.27
N TYR A 298 -12.97 15.57 0.93
CA TYR A 298 -12.06 15.67 2.06
C TYR A 298 -12.77 15.26 3.37
N GLU A 299 -12.13 14.38 4.12
CA GLU A 299 -12.55 14.00 5.48
C GLU A 299 -11.79 14.80 6.55
N LEU A 300 -10.50 15.06 6.31
CA LEU A 300 -9.69 15.96 7.13
C LEU A 300 -9.02 16.95 6.19
N LEU A 301 -9.17 18.25 6.47
CA LEU A 301 -8.47 19.30 5.76
C LEU A 301 -7.68 20.13 6.77
N HIS A 302 -6.36 20.10 6.67
CA HIS A 302 -5.48 20.87 7.53
C HIS A 302 -4.79 21.97 6.73
N LEU A 303 -4.97 23.21 7.18
CA LEU A 303 -4.30 24.40 6.68
C LEU A 303 -3.40 24.93 7.80
N ALA A 304 -2.09 24.98 7.54
CA ALA A 304 -1.11 25.48 8.49
C ALA A 304 -0.37 26.67 7.87
N GLY A 305 -0.23 27.76 8.63
CA GLY A 305 0.69 28.84 8.29
C GLY A 305 2.13 28.33 8.28
N ARG A 306 2.96 28.86 7.38
CA ARG A 306 4.40 28.63 7.38
C ARG A 306 5.11 29.47 8.44
#